data_AF-A0A1Z5LHI9-F1
#
_entry.id   AF-A0A1Z5LHI9-F1
#
_cell.length_a   1.000
_cell.length_b   1.000
_cell.length_c   1.000
_cell.angle_alpha   90.00
_cell.angle_beta   90.00
_cell.angle_gamma   90.00
#
_symmetry.space_group_name_H-M   'P 1'
#
loop_
_entity.id
_entity.type
_entity.pdbx_description
1 polymer ?
#
loop_
_entity_poly.entity_id
_entity_poly.type
_entity_poly.pdbx_seq_one_letter_code
_entity_poly.pdbx_strand_id
1 'polypeptide(L)'
;MHHEALQEAVPGDNVGFNVKNVSVKELRRGYVCGDSKDTPPKATEEFTAQVIVLNHPGQISNGYTPVLDCHTAHIACKFREIKEKCDRRSGKKLEDNPSLSSLAMRPSSNWFPRSPCVWRRSRTSLLWVVLPCAT
;
A
#
# COMPACT_ATOMS: atom_id res chain seq x y z
N MET A 1 -0.86 -26.23 -13.18
CA MET A 1 0.36 -25.89 -12.43
C MET A 1 0.04 -25.85 -10.93
N HIS A 2 -0.26 -27.00 -10.34
CA HIS A 2 -0.45 -27.13 -8.89
C HIS A 2 0.20 -28.49 -8.59
N HIS A 3 1.36 -28.49 -7.91
CA HIS A 3 2.15 -29.66 -7.50
C HIS A 3 3.32 -30.12 -8.41
N GLU A 4 3.89 -29.24 -9.22
CA GLU A 4 5.19 -29.50 -9.87
C GLU A 4 6.28 -28.64 -9.25
N ALA A 5 7.47 -29.22 -9.08
CA ALA A 5 8.64 -28.49 -8.59
C ALA A 5 9.20 -27.61 -9.72
N LEU A 6 9.36 -26.33 -9.44
CA LEU A 6 9.94 -25.36 -10.37
C LEU A 6 11.35 -25.01 -9.92
N GLN A 7 12.28 -24.89 -10.89
CA GLN A 7 13.64 -24.44 -10.62
C GLN A 7 13.70 -22.92 -10.36
N GLU A 8 12.84 -22.18 -11.05
CA GLU A 8 12.67 -20.74 -10.90
C GLU A 8 11.19 -20.38 -11.04
N ALA A 9 10.78 -19.28 -10.39
CA ALA A 9 9.45 -18.71 -10.51
C ALA A 9 9.57 -17.34 -11.17
N VAL A 10 8.68 -17.05 -12.12
CA VAL A 10 8.67 -15.80 -12.87
C VAL A 10 7.47 -14.91 -12.46
N PRO A 11 7.50 -13.60 -12.76
CA PRO A 11 6.38 -12.72 -12.43
C PRO A 11 5.06 -13.22 -13.03
N GLY A 12 4.07 -13.47 -12.16
CA GLY A 12 2.75 -14.01 -12.52
C GLY A 12 2.48 -15.40 -11.95
N ASP A 13 3.52 -16.12 -11.51
CA ASP A 13 3.37 -17.45 -10.91
C ASP A 13 2.84 -17.38 -9.47
N ASN A 14 1.89 -18.26 -9.15
CA ASN A 14 1.43 -18.49 -7.78
C ASN A 14 2.16 -19.71 -7.20
N VAL A 15 3.19 -19.47 -6.39
CA VAL A 15 4.08 -20.53 -5.88
C VAL A 15 4.10 -20.58 -4.36
N GLY A 16 4.32 -21.79 -3.83
CA GLY A 16 4.78 -21.99 -2.45
C GLY A 16 6.26 -22.36 -2.48
N PHE A 17 7.06 -21.76 -1.59
CA PHE A 17 8.48 -22.09 -1.44
C PHE A 17 8.78 -22.41 0.01
N ASN A 18 9.82 -23.23 0.23
CA ASN A 18 10.22 -23.67 1.56
C ASN A 18 11.37 -22.81 2.09
N VAL A 19 11.30 -22.38 3.36
CA VAL A 19 12.31 -21.57 4.03
C VAL A 19 12.75 -22.26 5.31
N LYS A 20 14.05 -22.32 5.57
CA LYS A 20 14.61 -22.89 6.79
C LYS A 20 14.78 -21.81 7.86
N ASN A 21 14.71 -22.21 9.13
CA ASN A 21 14.97 -21.36 10.30
C ASN A 21 13.99 -20.18 10.50
N VAL A 22 12.79 -20.24 9.93
CA VAL A 22 11.73 -19.24 10.15
C VAL A 22 10.51 -19.95 10.72
N SER A 23 9.95 -19.41 11.80
CA SER A 23 8.77 -19.99 12.43
C SER A 23 7.48 -19.54 11.73
N VAL A 24 6.51 -20.44 11.58
CA VAL A 24 5.18 -20.09 11.04
C VAL A 24 4.50 -19.00 11.88
N LYS A 25 4.84 -18.88 13.17
CA LYS A 25 4.29 -17.85 14.07
C LYS A 25 4.77 -16.43 13.74
N GLU A 26 5.92 -16.32 13.08
CA GLU A 26 6.54 -15.05 12.69
C GLU A 26 6.02 -14.55 11.35
N LEU A 27 5.46 -15.45 10.53
CA LEU A 27 4.92 -15.13 9.21
C LEU A 27 3.41 -14.92 9.27
N ARG A 28 2.94 -13.89 8.56
CA ARG A 28 1.51 -13.58 8.44
C ARG A 28 1.17 -13.19 7.02
N ARG A 29 -0.10 -13.40 6.65
CA ARG A 29 -0.63 -12.94 5.37
C ARG A 29 -0.36 -11.45 5.21
N GLY A 30 0.09 -11.09 4.01
CA GLY A 30 0.48 -9.74 3.65
C GLY A 30 2.00 -9.52 3.64
N TYR A 31 2.80 -10.31 4.33
CA TYR A 31 4.27 -10.12 4.34
C TYR A 31 4.84 -10.21 2.92
N VAL A 32 5.85 -9.38 2.65
CA VAL A 32 6.51 -9.28 1.35
C VAL A 32 7.89 -9.90 1.45
N CYS A 33 8.16 -10.91 0.62
CA CYS A 33 9.48 -11.51 0.47
C CYS A 33 10.23 -10.84 -0.68
N GLY A 34 11.55 -10.71 -0.54
CA GLY A 34 12.44 -10.23 -1.60
C GLY A 34 13.87 -10.66 -1.34
N ASP A 35 14.75 -10.48 -2.32
CA ASP A 35 16.17 -10.81 -2.17
C ASP A 35 16.84 -9.83 -1.19
N SER A 36 17.50 -10.37 -0.17
CA SER A 36 18.31 -9.62 0.78
C SER A 36 19.44 -8.79 0.11
N LYS A 37 19.95 -9.25 -1.04
CA LYS A 37 21.10 -8.65 -1.74
C LYS A 37 20.68 -7.65 -2.81
N ASP A 38 19.46 -7.74 -3.32
CA ASP A 38 18.92 -6.84 -4.33
C ASP A 38 17.67 -6.12 -3.83
N THR A 39 17.88 -4.88 -3.38
CA THR A 39 16.82 -3.94 -3.01
C THR A 39 15.74 -4.58 -2.10
N PRO A 40 16.12 -5.06 -0.90
CA PRO A 40 15.20 -5.77 -0.03
C PRO A 40 13.98 -4.90 0.34
N PRO A 41 12.80 -5.52 0.52
CA PRO A 41 11.60 -4.82 0.98
C PRO A 41 11.86 -4.17 2.35
N LYS A 42 11.49 -2.90 2.51
CA LYS A 42 11.67 -2.15 3.77
C LYS A 42 10.34 -1.64 4.32
N ALA A 43 10.14 -1.80 5.62
CA ALA A 43 9.00 -1.21 6.30
C ALA A 43 9.03 0.33 6.20
N THR A 44 7.86 0.93 6.28
CA THR A 44 7.59 2.36 6.18
C THR A 44 6.48 2.67 7.17
N GLU A 45 6.70 3.74 7.92
CA GLU A 45 5.77 4.23 8.94
C GLU A 45 4.79 5.25 8.38
N GLU A 46 5.14 5.90 7.26
CA GLU A 46 4.32 6.91 6.63
C GLU A 46 4.54 6.95 5.11
N PHE A 47 3.46 7.01 4.34
CA PHE A 47 3.55 7.12 2.88
C PHE A 47 2.64 8.21 2.34
N THR A 48 3.10 8.90 1.30
CA THR A 48 2.26 9.82 0.54
C THR A 48 1.67 9.10 -0.68
N ALA A 49 0.34 9.09 -0.80
CA ALA A 49 -0.36 8.47 -1.91
C ALA A 49 -1.32 9.44 -2.60
N GLN A 50 -1.48 9.26 -3.90
CA GLN A 50 -2.61 9.83 -4.64
C GLN A 50 -3.81 8.91 -4.47
N VAL A 51 -4.90 9.45 -3.95
CA VAL A 51 -6.14 8.71 -3.68
C VAL A 51 -7.19 9.21 -4.65
N ILE A 52 -8.12 8.38 -5.10
CA ILE A 52 -9.31 8.86 -5.82
C ILE A 52 -10.52 8.55 -4.96
N VAL A 53 -11.26 9.59 -4.55
CA VAL A 53 -12.49 9.40 -3.77
C VAL A 53 -13.62 9.02 -4.73
N LEU A 54 -14.15 7.81 -4.55
CA LEU A 54 -15.32 7.30 -5.28
C LEU A 54 -16.62 7.92 -4.74
N ASN A 55 -17.77 7.48 -5.26
CA ASN A 55 -19.09 7.98 -4.84
C ASN A 55 -19.42 7.52 -3.40
N HIS A 56 -18.84 8.22 -2.42
CA HIS A 56 -18.98 7.94 -1.00
C HIS A 56 -19.79 9.06 -0.34
N PRO A 57 -20.91 8.78 0.35
CA PRO A 57 -21.82 9.82 0.87
C PRO A 57 -21.22 10.63 2.02
N GLY A 58 -20.18 10.11 2.69
CA GLY A 58 -19.48 10.80 3.77
C GLY A 58 -18.32 11.68 3.30
N GLN A 59 -17.98 12.67 4.11
CA GLN A 59 -16.82 13.54 3.89
C GLN A 59 -15.55 12.90 4.47
N ILE A 60 -14.42 13.05 3.76
CA ILE A 60 -13.11 12.60 4.24
C ILE A 60 -12.33 13.83 4.70
N SER A 61 -11.85 13.76 5.94
CA SER A 61 -11.05 14.79 6.61
C SER A 61 -9.78 14.19 7.23
N ASN A 62 -8.88 15.07 7.66
CA ASN A 62 -7.68 14.67 8.40
C ASN A 62 -8.10 13.87 9.66
N GLY A 63 -7.46 12.72 9.86
CA GLY A 63 -7.78 11.79 10.92
C GLY A 63 -8.73 10.66 10.54
N TYR A 64 -9.30 10.66 9.34
CA TYR A 64 -10.10 9.53 8.85
C TYR A 64 -9.28 8.24 8.82
N THR A 65 -9.86 7.11 9.26
CA THR A 65 -9.14 5.83 9.39
C THR A 65 -9.84 4.69 8.64
N PRO A 66 -9.75 4.63 7.30
CA PRO A 66 -10.27 3.50 6.56
C PRO A 66 -9.33 2.29 6.67
N VAL A 67 -9.86 1.13 6.28
CA VAL A 67 -9.04 -0.05 6.00
C VAL A 67 -8.57 0.00 4.55
N LEU A 68 -7.28 -0.19 4.35
CA LEU A 68 -6.66 -0.28 3.04
C LEU A 68 -6.32 -1.73 2.74
N ASP A 69 -6.81 -2.19 1.60
CA ASP A 69 -6.33 -3.40 0.97
C ASP A 69 -5.18 -3.05 0.03
N CYS A 70 -4.06 -3.76 0.16
CA CYS A 70 -3.13 -3.81 -0.95
C CYS A 70 -2.38 -5.11 -1.07
N HIS A 71 -2.36 -5.65 -2.29
CA HIS A 71 -1.91 -7.01 -2.56
C HIS A 71 -2.67 -7.99 -1.66
N THR A 72 -1.98 -8.67 -0.75
CA THR A 72 -2.58 -9.60 0.21
C THR A 72 -2.78 -8.98 1.59
N ALA A 73 -2.42 -7.70 1.75
CA ALA A 73 -2.57 -6.90 2.96
C ALA A 73 -3.99 -6.44 3.20
N HIS A 74 -4.35 -6.33 4.48
CA HIS A 74 -5.58 -5.70 4.95
C HIS A 74 -5.29 -4.95 6.25
N ILE A 75 -5.06 -3.64 6.18
CA ILE A 75 -4.57 -2.84 7.32
C ILE A 75 -5.30 -1.51 7.43
N ALA A 76 -5.70 -1.14 8.65
CA ALA A 76 -6.25 0.17 8.95
C ALA A 76 -5.16 1.25 8.85
N CYS A 77 -5.40 2.26 8.02
CA CYS A 77 -4.51 3.40 7.85
C CYS A 77 -5.22 4.68 8.24
N LYS A 78 -4.49 5.63 8.85
CA LYS A 78 -4.99 6.95 9.22
C LYS A 78 -4.52 7.98 8.20
N PHE A 79 -5.44 8.77 7.66
CA PHE A 79 -5.09 10.00 6.97
C PHE A 79 -4.50 10.98 7.98
N ARG A 80 -3.21 11.31 7.86
CA ARG A 80 -2.61 12.38 8.67
C ARG A 80 -3.07 13.73 8.16
N GLU A 81 -2.83 13.94 6.87
CA GLU A 81 -2.94 15.24 6.22
C GLU A 81 -3.24 15.04 4.74
N ILE A 82 -4.22 15.79 4.25
CA ILE A 82 -4.49 15.97 2.83
C ILE A 82 -3.65 17.16 2.35
N LYS A 83 -2.58 16.89 1.60
CA LYS A 83 -1.61 17.90 1.16
C LYS A 83 -2.13 18.73 0.01
N GLU A 84 -2.76 18.10 -0.97
CA GLU A 84 -3.18 18.79 -2.19
C GLU A 84 -4.45 18.15 -2.72
N LYS A 85 -5.27 18.96 -3.38
CA LYS A 85 -6.46 18.54 -4.11
C LYS A 85 -6.19 18.69 -5.58
N CYS A 86 -6.19 17.58 -6.32
CA CYS A 86 -5.93 17.60 -7.76
C CYS A 86 -7.19 17.25 -8.56
N ASP A 87 -7.30 17.82 -9.76
CA ASP A 87 -8.31 17.46 -10.74
C ASP A 87 -8.15 15.99 -11.18
N ARG A 88 -9.26 15.26 -11.26
CA ARG A 88 -9.25 13.81 -11.54
C ARG A 88 -8.71 13.48 -12.94
N ARG A 89 -8.97 14.33 -13.93
CA ARG A 89 -8.67 14.09 -15.35
C ARG A 89 -7.29 14.63 -15.72
N SER A 90 -7.01 15.88 -15.38
CA SER A 90 -5.78 16.58 -15.78
C SER A 90 -4.63 16.40 -14.79
N GLY A 91 -4.91 15.98 -13.55
CA GLY A 91 -3.90 15.87 -12.50
C GLY A 91 -3.33 17.22 -12.02
N LYS A 92 -3.88 18.34 -12.52
CA LYS A 92 -3.48 19.67 -12.08
C LYS A 92 -3.92 19.92 -10.64
N LYS A 93 -3.04 20.54 -9.86
CA LYS A 93 -3.36 20.99 -8.51
C LYS A 93 -4.43 22.08 -8.57
N LEU A 94 -5.43 21.96 -7.72
CA LEU A 94 -6.53 22.93 -7.59
C LEU A 94 -6.40 23.72 -6.28
N GLU A 95 -6.02 23.04 -5.20
CA GLU A 95 -5.97 23.63 -3.85
C GLU A 95 -4.88 22.94 -3.03
N ASP A 96 -4.11 23.73 -2.28
CA ASP A 96 -3.13 23.23 -1.30
C ASP A 96 -3.78 23.17 0.09
N ASN A 97 -3.54 22.07 0.81
CA ASN A 97 -4.04 21.78 2.16
C ASN A 97 -5.55 21.98 2.36
N PRO A 98 -6.42 21.28 1.58
CA PRO A 98 -7.86 21.39 1.74
C PRO A 98 -8.31 20.84 3.11
N SER A 99 -9.21 21.55 3.79
CA SER A 99 -9.75 21.14 5.09
C SER A 99 -10.78 19.99 5.01
N LEU A 100 -11.47 19.86 3.87
CA LEU A 100 -12.50 18.86 3.60
C LEU A 100 -12.42 18.39 2.14
N SER A 101 -12.49 17.09 1.92
CA SER A 101 -12.70 16.55 0.57
C SER A 101 -14.13 16.01 0.41
N SER A 102 -14.92 16.69 -0.42
CA SER A 102 -16.13 16.16 -1.04
C SER A 102 -15.79 15.50 -2.38
N LEU A 103 -16.56 14.48 -2.76
CA LEU A 103 -16.45 13.60 -3.94
C LEU A 103 -15.56 14.01 -5.14
N ALA A 104 -14.95 12.99 -5.76
CA ALA A 104 -14.40 12.93 -7.12
C ALA A 104 -13.08 13.66 -7.39
N MET A 105 -12.09 13.56 -6.49
CA MET A 105 -10.80 14.26 -6.62
C MET A 105 -9.60 13.37 -6.31
N ARG A 106 -8.41 13.80 -6.75
CA ARG A 106 -7.12 13.13 -6.53
C ARG A 106 -6.32 13.77 -5.38
N PRO A 107 -6.58 13.49 -4.09
CA PRO A 107 -5.73 14.05 -3.06
C PRO A 107 -4.37 13.36 -2.95
N SER A 108 -3.29 14.14 -2.85
CA SER A 108 -2.02 13.64 -2.31
C SER A 108 -2.12 13.71 -0.79
N SER A 109 -1.99 12.58 -0.10
CA SER A 109 -2.25 12.49 1.34
C SER A 109 -1.17 11.68 2.03
N ASN A 110 -0.82 12.06 3.25
CA ASN A 110 0.10 11.31 4.10
C ASN A 110 -0.67 10.33 4.97
N TRP A 111 -0.22 9.08 5.01
CA TRP A 111 -0.92 7.96 5.64
C TRP A 111 -0.07 7.29 6.69
N PHE A 112 -0.65 7.01 7.85
CA PHE A 112 -0.05 6.17 8.89
C PHE A 112 -0.74 4.81 8.95
N PRO A 113 -0.08 3.71 8.60
CA PRO A 113 -0.58 2.39 8.91
C PRO A 113 -0.51 2.15 10.42
N ARG A 114 -1.54 1.52 11.01
CA ARG A 114 -1.55 1.19 12.45
C ARG A 114 -0.60 0.03 12.81
N SER A 115 -0.04 -0.65 11.81
CA SER A 115 0.99 -1.67 11.94
C SER A 115 2.12 -1.37 10.95
N PRO A 116 3.39 -1.73 11.20
CA PRO A 116 4.50 -1.40 10.29
C PRO A 116 4.29 -2.07 8.92
N CYS A 117 4.59 -1.38 7.80
CA CYS A 117 4.24 -1.85 6.46
C CYS A 117 5.30 -1.51 5.39
N VAL A 118 5.67 -2.38 4.46
CA VAL A 118 6.59 -2.16 3.34
C VAL A 118 5.81 -1.56 2.19
N TRP A 119 6.32 -0.45 1.64
CA TRP A 119 5.74 0.21 0.48
C TRP A 119 6.81 0.48 -0.56
N ARG A 120 6.48 0.21 -1.82
CA ARG A 120 7.32 0.61 -2.95
C ARG A 120 6.49 1.36 -3.98
N ARG A 121 7.06 2.46 -4.48
CA ARG A 121 6.46 3.24 -5.56
C ARG A 121 6.51 2.42 -6.86
N SER A 122 5.36 1.93 -7.31
CA SER A 122 5.22 1.37 -8.66
C SER A 122 5.33 2.50 -9.68
N ARG A 123 6.10 2.28 -10.77
CA ARG A 123 6.16 3.22 -11.90
C ARG A 123 4.92 3.13 -12.80
N THR A 124 4.09 2.11 -12.63
CA THR A 124 3.04 1.72 -13.59
C THR A 124 1.64 1.61 -12.99
N SER A 125 1.47 1.73 -11.66
CA SER A 125 0.18 1.47 -11.02
C SER A 125 -0.09 2.44 -9.86
N LEU A 126 -1.25 3.10 -9.90
CA LEU A 126 -1.78 4.02 -8.88
C LEU A 126 -2.42 3.25 -7.70
N LEU A 127 -1.81 2.14 -7.28
CA LEU A 127 -2.30 1.26 -6.22
C LEU A 127 -1.10 0.79 -5.36
N TRP A 128 -1.16 1.03 -4.04
CA TRP A 128 0.01 1.14 -3.16
C TRP A 128 0.09 0.01 -2.12
N VAL A 129 1.20 -0.72 -2.13
CA VAL A 129 1.50 -2.02 -1.46
C VAL A 129 1.94 -1.87 -0.01
N VAL A 130 1.50 -2.76 0.90
CA VAL A 130 1.63 -2.71 2.37
C VAL A 130 2.31 -4.01 2.91
N LEU A 131 3.22 -4.00 3.92
CA LEU A 131 3.38 -4.91 5.13
C LEU A 131 4.78 -5.06 5.80
N PRO A 132 4.89 -5.34 7.12
CA PRO A 132 6.13 -5.22 7.88
C PRO A 132 7.24 -6.13 7.34
N CYS A 133 8.47 -5.61 7.41
CA CYS A 133 9.68 -6.34 7.09
C CYS A 133 9.91 -7.41 8.18
N ALA A 134 9.93 -8.69 7.79
CA ALA A 134 10.61 -9.72 8.57
C ALA A 134 12.07 -9.73 8.10
N THR A 135 13.00 -9.39 8.99
CA THR A 135 14.43 -9.59 8.80
C THR A 135 14.79 -11.05 8.83
#